data_AF-A0A261R8X0-F1
#
_entry.id   AF-A0A261R8X0-F1
#
_cell.length_a   1.000
_cell.length_b   1.000
_cell.length_c   1.000
_cell.angle_alpha   90.00
_cell.angle_beta   90.00
_cell.angle_gamma   90.00
#
_symmetry.space_group_name_H-M   'P 1'
#
loop_
_entity.id
_entity.type
_entity.pdbx_description
1 polymer ?
#
loop_
_entity_poly.entity_id
_entity_poly.type
_entity_poly.pdbx_seq_one_letter_code
_entity_poly.pdbx_strand_id
1 'polypeptide(L)'
;MHEICGLPAGDREDSAARMQLDIVIIALGRNAEDPAWASVYPSIIDAAERDPEIAALQAGLHKAFMPPFHAAVEQAKDRGEVQPEKSAAEVTAAVVGPLFYRRWFSKEAIDDRFIENTIDGAVKAALGR
;
A
#
# COMPACT_ATOMS: atom_id res chain seq x y z
N MET A 1 -33.40 7.87 14.92
CA MET A 1 -33.18 6.65 14.13
C MET A 1 -32.00 6.86 13.19
N HIS A 2 -30.80 6.47 13.63
CA HIS A 2 -29.79 5.85 12.76
C HIS A 2 -28.74 5.22 13.68
N GLU A 3 -29.00 3.96 14.08
CA GLU A 3 -27.99 3.10 14.70
C GLU A 3 -26.96 2.74 13.63
N ILE A 4 -25.71 3.12 13.85
CA ILE A 4 -24.59 2.60 13.06
C ILE A 4 -24.33 1.19 13.57
N CYS A 5 -24.78 0.23 12.78
CA CYS A 5 -24.64 -1.21 12.96
C CYS A 5 -23.17 -1.57 13.24
N GLY A 6 -22.92 -2.07 14.45
CA GLY A 6 -21.66 -2.72 14.79
C GLY A 6 -21.54 -4.02 14.00
N LEU A 7 -20.64 -4.03 13.01
CA LEU A 7 -20.30 -5.25 12.30
C LEU A 7 -19.69 -6.28 13.27
N PRO A 8 -20.17 -7.53 13.28
CA PRO A 8 -19.69 -8.58 14.18
C PRO A 8 -18.22 -8.92 13.88
N ALA A 9 -17.55 -9.50 14.88
CA ALA A 9 -16.11 -9.73 14.84
C ALA A 9 -15.61 -10.72 13.79
N GLY A 10 -16.51 -11.54 13.23
CA GLY A 10 -16.20 -12.57 12.24
C GLY A 10 -16.10 -12.08 10.79
N ASP A 11 -16.70 -10.94 10.44
CA ASP A 11 -16.71 -10.44 9.04
C ASP A 11 -15.49 -9.57 8.72
N ARG A 12 -14.58 -9.36 9.69
CA ARG A 12 -13.41 -8.48 9.56
C ARG A 12 -12.20 -9.15 8.91
N GLU A 13 -12.14 -10.49 8.93
CA GLU A 13 -11.08 -11.26 8.26
C GLU A 13 -11.29 -11.30 6.72
N ASP A 14 -12.51 -11.01 6.25
CA ASP A 14 -12.91 -11.10 4.83
C ASP A 14 -13.36 -9.73 4.26
N SER A 15 -12.78 -8.63 4.78
CA SER A 15 -13.11 -7.30 4.28
C SER A 15 -12.57 -7.09 2.86
N ALA A 16 -13.38 -6.54 1.96
CA ALA A 16 -12.97 -6.33 0.59
C ALA A 16 -11.77 -5.35 0.50
N ALA A 17 -11.56 -4.45 1.48
CA ALA A 17 -10.36 -3.62 1.54
C ALA A 17 -9.10 -4.43 1.78
N ARG A 18 -9.18 -5.44 2.67
CA ARG A 18 -8.08 -6.38 2.90
C ARG A 18 -7.75 -7.11 1.61
N MET A 19 -8.75 -7.66 0.93
CA MET A 19 -8.52 -8.40 -0.33
C MET A 19 -7.95 -7.51 -1.44
N GLN A 20 -8.39 -6.26 -1.56
CA GLN A 20 -7.85 -5.32 -2.54
C GLN A 20 -6.40 -4.91 -2.22
N LEU A 21 -6.11 -4.65 -0.95
CA LEU A 21 -4.75 -4.35 -0.48
C LEU A 21 -3.85 -5.57 -0.66
N ASP A 22 -4.30 -6.77 -0.29
CA ASP A 22 -3.60 -8.04 -0.52
C ASP A 22 -3.20 -8.16 -1.99
N ILE A 23 -4.12 -7.98 -2.92
CA ILE A 23 -3.85 -8.08 -4.37
C ILE A 23 -2.75 -7.10 -4.79
N VAL A 24 -2.85 -5.84 -4.35
CA VAL A 24 -1.92 -4.80 -4.76
C VAL A 24 -0.54 -4.98 -4.12
N ILE A 25 -0.50 -5.43 -2.87
CA ILE A 25 0.72 -5.61 -2.07
C ILE A 25 1.43 -6.90 -2.47
N ILE A 26 0.71 -7.98 -2.75
CA ILE A 26 1.28 -9.21 -3.30
C ILE A 26 1.85 -8.93 -4.69
N ALA A 27 1.16 -8.14 -5.52
CA ALA A 27 1.69 -7.72 -6.82
C ALA A 27 2.96 -6.85 -6.66
N LEU A 28 2.97 -5.93 -5.68
CA LEU A 28 4.14 -5.09 -5.41
C LEU A 28 5.31 -5.90 -4.82
N GLY A 29 5.05 -6.82 -3.89
CA GLY A 29 6.03 -7.70 -3.27
C GLY A 29 6.69 -8.62 -4.30
N ARG A 30 5.90 -9.21 -5.20
CA ARG A 30 6.42 -9.99 -6.33
C ARG A 30 7.30 -9.17 -7.26
N ASN A 31 6.92 -7.94 -7.57
CA ASN A 31 7.77 -7.03 -8.35
C ASN A 31 9.02 -6.60 -7.58
N ALA A 32 8.94 -6.41 -6.27
CA ALA A 32 10.09 -6.09 -5.44
C ALA A 32 11.08 -7.26 -5.35
N GLU A 33 10.63 -8.49 -5.50
CA GLU A 33 11.47 -9.69 -5.58
C GLU A 33 11.99 -9.97 -7.00
N ASP A 34 11.34 -9.43 -8.04
CA ASP A 34 11.83 -9.48 -9.41
C ASP A 34 13.24 -8.84 -9.50
N PRO A 35 14.28 -9.59 -9.90
CA PRO A 35 15.65 -9.09 -9.95
C PRO A 35 15.85 -7.87 -10.86
N ALA A 36 15.08 -7.76 -11.94
CA ALA A 36 15.16 -6.63 -12.87
C ALA A 36 14.53 -5.39 -12.23
N TRP A 37 13.35 -5.51 -11.64
CA TRP A 37 12.67 -4.37 -11.02
C TRP A 37 13.40 -3.89 -9.76
N ALA A 38 13.87 -4.81 -8.95
CA ALA A 38 14.54 -4.52 -7.69
C ALA A 38 15.90 -3.84 -7.83
N SER A 39 16.58 -4.05 -8.97
CA SER A 39 17.86 -3.43 -9.29
C SER A 39 17.71 -2.10 -10.02
N VAL A 40 16.70 -1.97 -10.89
CA VAL A 40 16.48 -0.77 -11.70
C VAL A 40 15.88 0.38 -10.87
N TYR A 41 14.92 0.11 -10.00
CA TYR A 41 14.18 1.19 -9.32
C TYR A 41 15.07 2.09 -8.42
N PRO A 42 16.01 1.57 -7.61
CA PRO A 42 16.94 2.44 -6.87
C PRO A 42 17.80 3.33 -7.76
N SER A 43 18.15 2.84 -8.95
CA SER A 43 18.95 3.61 -9.92
C SER A 43 18.14 4.78 -10.51
N ILE A 44 16.83 4.58 -10.70
CA ILE A 44 15.91 5.66 -11.10
C ILE A 44 15.78 6.70 -9.99
N ILE A 45 15.65 6.29 -8.72
CA ILE A 45 15.60 7.21 -7.58
C ILE A 45 16.88 8.04 -7.51
N ASP A 46 18.05 7.40 -7.54
CA ASP A 46 19.34 8.11 -7.48
C ASP A 46 19.52 9.10 -8.65
N ALA A 47 19.10 8.72 -9.86
CA ALA A 47 19.16 9.60 -11.02
C ALA A 47 18.18 10.78 -10.91
N ALA A 48 16.97 10.56 -10.40
CA ALA A 48 15.94 11.58 -10.22
C ALA A 48 16.38 12.71 -9.27
N GLU A 49 17.23 12.43 -8.28
CA GLU A 49 17.78 13.46 -7.38
C GLU A 49 18.71 14.46 -8.07
N ARG A 50 19.23 14.12 -9.26
CA ARG A 50 20.26 14.90 -9.97
C ARG A 50 19.84 15.34 -11.37
N ASP A 51 18.84 14.69 -11.96
CA ASP A 51 18.35 14.95 -13.31
C ASP A 51 16.84 15.29 -13.30
N PRO A 52 16.44 16.53 -13.65
CA PRO A 52 15.04 16.95 -13.60
C PRO A 52 14.16 16.24 -14.63
N GLU A 53 14.71 15.76 -15.75
CA GLU A 53 13.93 14.98 -16.73
C GLU A 53 13.61 13.60 -16.18
N ILE A 54 14.56 12.97 -15.49
CA ILE A 54 14.33 11.69 -14.82
C ILE A 54 13.39 11.86 -13.62
N ALA A 55 13.48 12.96 -12.87
CA ALA A 55 12.53 13.28 -11.81
C ALA A 55 11.09 13.40 -12.36
N ALA A 56 10.92 14.08 -13.50
CA ALA A 56 9.62 14.20 -14.15
C ALA A 56 9.09 12.83 -14.64
N LEU A 57 9.96 11.99 -15.20
CA LEU A 57 9.61 10.62 -15.58
C LEU A 57 9.18 9.78 -14.36
N GLN A 58 9.96 9.82 -13.27
CA GLN A 58 9.69 9.08 -12.04
C GLN A 58 8.37 9.53 -11.39
N ALA A 59 8.11 10.84 -11.32
CA ALA A 59 6.84 11.39 -10.86
C ALA A 59 5.66 10.98 -11.77
N GLY A 60 5.87 10.96 -13.09
CA GLY A 60 4.87 10.51 -14.06
C GLY A 60 4.51 9.03 -13.90
N LEU A 61 5.53 8.17 -13.74
CA LEU A 61 5.37 6.73 -13.47
C LEU A 61 4.63 6.51 -12.15
N HIS A 62 5.04 7.19 -11.08
CA HIS A 62 4.36 7.12 -9.79
C HIS A 62 2.88 7.49 -9.95
N LYS A 63 2.57 8.64 -10.58
CA LYS A 63 1.19 9.08 -10.82
C LYS A 63 0.37 8.06 -11.63
N ALA A 64 0.99 7.34 -12.57
CA ALA A 64 0.31 6.31 -13.35
C ALA A 64 0.04 5.02 -12.55
N PHE A 65 0.87 4.70 -11.53
CA PHE A 65 0.71 3.51 -10.69
C PHE A 65 -0.21 3.68 -9.49
N MET A 66 -0.44 4.92 -9.04
CA MET A 66 -1.28 5.19 -7.86
C MET A 66 -2.81 4.98 -8.01
N PRO A 67 -3.46 5.07 -9.19
CA PRO A 67 -4.92 4.98 -9.27
C PRO A 67 -5.54 3.70 -8.69
N PRO A 68 -4.97 2.49 -8.88
CA PRO A 68 -5.48 1.27 -8.23
C PRO A 68 -5.47 1.34 -6.69
N PHE A 69 -4.40 1.89 -6.10
CA PHE A 69 -4.32 2.07 -4.64
C PHE A 69 -5.37 3.06 -4.15
N HIS A 70 -5.54 4.19 -4.86
CA HIS A 70 -6.56 5.17 -4.54
C HIS A 70 -7.96 4.56 -4.58
N ALA A 71 -8.29 3.85 -5.67
CA ALA A 71 -9.58 3.19 -5.82
C ALA A 71 -9.85 2.17 -4.71
N ALA A 72 -8.83 1.40 -4.31
CA ALA A 72 -8.95 0.44 -3.21
C ALA A 72 -9.32 1.13 -1.88
N VAL A 73 -8.66 2.26 -1.56
CA VAL A 73 -8.92 2.99 -0.31
C VAL A 73 -10.29 3.68 -0.33
N GLU A 74 -10.69 4.30 -1.44
CA GLU A 74 -12.02 4.94 -1.52
C GLU A 74 -13.15 3.92 -1.40
N GLN A 75 -13.02 2.75 -2.05
CA GLN A 75 -13.98 1.67 -1.87
C GLN A 75 -14.03 1.16 -0.42
N ALA A 76 -12.89 1.14 0.29
CA ALA A 76 -12.83 0.79 1.70
C ALA A 76 -13.57 1.81 2.58
N LYS A 77 -13.47 3.11 2.25
CA LYS A 77 -14.22 4.17 2.95
C LYS A 77 -15.71 4.03 2.75
N ASP A 78 -16.17 3.77 1.52
CA ASP A 78 -17.59 3.59 1.21
C ASP A 78 -18.23 2.44 2.01
N ARG A 79 -17.43 1.44 2.40
CA ARG A 79 -17.85 0.31 3.24
C ARG A 79 -17.67 0.54 4.74
N GLY A 80 -17.11 1.68 5.17
CA GLY A 80 -16.80 1.95 6.58
C GLY A 80 -15.59 1.17 7.12
N GLU A 81 -14.76 0.62 6.24
CA GLU A 81 -13.54 -0.15 6.57
C GLU A 81 -12.31 0.77 6.73
N VAL A 82 -12.40 2.03 6.32
CA VAL A 82 -11.39 3.08 6.53
C VAL A 82 -12.10 4.34 6.99
N GLN A 83 -11.51 5.04 7.96
CA GLN A 83 -12.05 6.32 8.42
C GLN A 83 -12.12 7.35 7.27
N PRO A 84 -13.23 8.08 7.12
CA PRO A 84 -13.45 8.98 5.97
C PRO A 84 -12.40 10.10 5.87
N GLU A 85 -11.84 10.55 6.99
CA GLU A 85 -10.82 11.58 7.07
C GLU A 85 -9.42 11.11 6.65
N LYS A 86 -9.16 9.79 6.60
CA LYS A 86 -7.86 9.26 6.19
C LYS A 86 -7.68 9.44 4.69
N SER A 87 -6.58 10.04 4.26
CA SER A 87 -6.31 10.15 2.83
C SER A 87 -5.85 8.81 2.24
N ALA A 88 -6.20 8.56 0.98
CA ALA A 88 -5.72 7.37 0.26
C ALA A 88 -4.19 7.29 0.19
N ALA A 89 -3.53 8.45 0.12
CA ALA A 89 -2.08 8.56 0.13
C ALA A 89 -1.48 8.06 1.46
N GLU A 90 -2.04 8.45 2.60
CA GLU A 90 -1.55 8.01 3.92
C GLU A 90 -1.72 6.50 4.12
N VAL A 91 -2.89 5.95 3.76
CA VAL A 91 -3.14 4.51 3.86
C VAL A 91 -2.18 3.74 2.94
N THR A 92 -1.96 4.25 1.73
CA THR A 92 -1.01 3.64 0.79
C THR A 92 0.43 3.71 1.31
N ALA A 93 0.86 4.83 1.89
CA ALA A 93 2.19 4.97 2.44
C ALA A 93 2.44 4.01 3.62
N ALA A 94 1.43 3.80 4.49
CA ALA A 94 1.51 2.86 5.59
C ALA A 94 1.70 1.40 5.13
N VAL A 95 1.23 1.09 3.92
CA VAL A 95 1.33 -0.22 3.28
C VAL A 95 2.63 -0.38 2.50
N VAL A 96 2.96 0.57 1.64
CA VAL A 96 4.07 0.48 0.69
C VAL A 96 5.41 0.75 1.38
N GLY A 97 5.43 1.66 2.36
CA GLY A 97 6.62 2.06 3.10
C GLY A 97 7.39 0.89 3.73
N PRO A 98 6.73 0.00 4.49
CA PRO A 98 7.38 -1.18 5.09
C PRO A 98 8.00 -2.13 4.06
N LEU A 99 7.37 -2.33 2.90
CA LEU A 99 7.93 -3.14 1.82
C LEU A 99 9.22 -2.52 1.25
N PHE A 100 9.19 -1.21 0.99
CA PHE A 100 10.34 -0.46 0.49
C PHE A 100 11.49 -0.47 1.50
N TYR A 101 11.17 -0.26 2.78
CA TYR A 101 12.13 -0.34 3.87
C TYR A 101 12.79 -1.71 3.93
N ARG A 102 12.00 -2.80 3.93
CA ARG A 102 12.59 -4.14 3.94
C ARG A 102 13.42 -4.43 2.72
N ARG A 103 12.93 -4.10 1.53
CA ARG A 103 13.62 -4.41 0.29
C ARG A 103 14.95 -3.68 0.15
N TRP A 104 14.95 -2.37 0.39
CA TRP A 104 16.08 -1.52 0.04
C TRP A 104 16.91 -1.04 1.22
N PHE A 105 16.34 -0.95 2.42
CA PHE A 105 17.05 -0.53 3.61
C PHE A 105 17.52 -1.70 4.47
N SER A 106 16.60 -2.48 5.07
CA SER A 106 16.98 -3.57 5.99
C SER A 106 17.49 -4.83 5.29
N LYS A 107 17.17 -4.99 3.99
CA LYS A 107 17.52 -6.17 3.17
C LYS A 107 16.97 -7.48 3.72
N GLU A 108 15.85 -7.43 4.42
CA GLU A 108 15.15 -8.60 4.93
C GLU A 108 14.20 -9.18 3.88
N ALA A 109 13.83 -10.46 4.03
CA ALA A 109 12.84 -11.10 3.17
C ALA A 109 11.45 -10.45 3.33
N ILE A 110 10.70 -10.42 2.23
CA ILE A 110 9.30 -10.01 2.20
C ILE A 110 8.47 -11.29 2.12
N ASP A 111 8.31 -11.96 3.26
CA ASP A 111 7.52 -13.18 3.35
C ASP A 111 6.01 -12.87 3.52
N ASP A 112 5.17 -13.88 3.31
CA ASP A 112 3.71 -13.77 3.43
C ASP A 112 3.29 -13.25 4.82
N ARG A 113 3.98 -13.71 5.87
CA ARG A 113 3.73 -13.25 7.24
C ARG A 113 3.98 -11.75 7.39
N PHE A 114 4.99 -11.19 6.76
CA PHE A 114 5.26 -9.76 6.79
C PHE A 114 4.22 -8.96 6.02
N ILE A 115 3.82 -9.46 4.85
CA ILE A 115 2.76 -8.87 4.04
C ILE A 115 1.47 -8.79 4.87
N GLU A 116 1.04 -9.90 5.46
CA GLU A 116 -0.15 -9.97 6.32
C GLU A 116 -0.09 -8.98 7.49
N ASN A 117 1.02 -8.97 8.24
CA ASN A 117 1.18 -8.06 9.38
C ASN A 117 1.19 -6.59 8.97
N THR A 118 1.77 -6.27 7.80
CA THR A 118 1.79 -4.90 7.27
C THR A 118 0.38 -4.43 6.93
N ILE A 119 -0.41 -5.29 6.31
CA ILE A 119 -1.80 -5.02 5.97
C ILE A 119 -2.64 -4.86 7.23
N ASP A 120 -2.52 -5.78 8.18
CA ASP A 120 -3.21 -5.70 9.47
C ASP A 120 -2.91 -4.39 10.20
N GLY A 121 -1.63 -4.01 10.24
CA GLY A 121 -1.19 -2.77 10.86
C GLY A 121 -1.77 -1.55 10.17
N ALA A 122 -1.71 -1.50 8.84
CA ALA A 122 -2.24 -0.39 8.05
C ALA A 122 -3.76 -0.27 8.18
N VAL A 123 -4.48 -1.40 8.15
CA VAL A 123 -5.94 -1.45 8.32
C VAL A 123 -6.34 -1.01 9.73
N LYS A 124 -5.67 -1.50 10.79
CA LYS A 124 -5.90 -1.04 12.17
C LYS A 124 -5.68 0.46 12.32
N ALA A 125 -4.57 0.97 11.80
CA ALA A 125 -4.26 2.40 11.82
C ALA A 125 -5.27 3.25 11.01
N ALA A 126 -5.75 2.74 9.88
CA ALA A 126 -6.76 3.39 9.05
C ALA A 126 -8.16 3.37 9.72
N LEU A 127 -8.44 2.34 10.51
CA LEU A 127 -9.67 2.18 11.30
C LEU A 127 -9.65 2.92 12.64
N GLY A 128 -8.49 3.39 13.11
CA GLY A 128 -8.38 4.15 14.36
C GLY A 128 -8.51 3.29 15.62
N ARG A 129 -8.13 2.00 15.54
CA ARG A 129 -8.25 1.02 16.63
C ARG A 129 -7.01 0.16 16.74
#